data_AF-A0A645G631-F1
#
_entry.id   AF-A0A645G631-F1
#
_cell.length_a   1.000
_cell.length_b   1.000
_cell.length_c   1.000
_cell.angle_alpha   90.00
_cell.angle_beta   90.00
_cell.angle_gamma   90.00
#
_symmetry.space_group_name_H-M   'P 1'
#
loop_
_entity.id
_entity.type
_entity.pdbx_description
1 polymer ?
#
loop_
_entity_poly.entity_id
_entity_poly.type
_entity_poly.pdbx_seq_one_letter_code
_entity_poly.pdbx_strand_id
1 'polypeptide(L)'
;MDVDILRQELKNNNIDNAIRIIEEFGENKFYESLPYLIKCFEDTNNHKLRNTIAIALADIGDQSALKPIINALNDPKTIGKRGTLLYALGFFDYSPYIELLTNLIISGNFEESRQSLSLLEAIDINIEHEVIDECTKKINKDIKRQEEKIEFLLEAIDILESLKK
;
A
#
# COMPACT_ATOMS: atom_id res chain seq x y z
N MET A 1 22.15 3.39 17.30
CA MET A 1 21.54 2.14 16.81
C MET A 1 21.96 1.98 15.36
N ASP A 2 22.36 0.78 14.94
CA ASP A 2 22.87 0.51 13.59
C ASP A 2 22.10 -0.67 12.98
N VAL A 3 22.01 -0.71 11.67
CA VAL A 3 21.41 -1.76 10.84
C VAL A 3 21.97 -3.15 11.19
N ASP A 4 23.22 -3.22 11.65
CA ASP A 4 23.83 -4.48 12.11
C ASP A 4 23.13 -5.11 13.31
N ILE A 5 22.56 -4.30 14.22
CA ILE A 5 21.78 -4.82 15.35
C ILE A 5 20.50 -5.47 14.82
N LEU A 6 19.80 -4.80 13.91
CA LEU A 6 18.60 -5.36 13.27
C LEU A 6 18.91 -6.68 12.53
N ARG A 7 20.03 -6.74 11.81
CA ARG A 7 20.51 -7.96 11.14
C ARG A 7 20.66 -9.12 12.12
N GLN A 8 21.26 -8.87 13.27
CA GLN A 8 21.47 -9.90 14.29
C GLN A 8 20.14 -10.37 14.91
N GLU A 9 19.24 -9.45 15.26
CA GLU A 9 17.93 -9.81 15.82
C GLU A 9 17.10 -10.64 14.85
N LEU A 10 17.06 -10.26 13.56
CA LEU A 10 16.35 -11.03 12.52
C LEU A 10 16.98 -12.41 12.30
N LYS A 11 18.32 -12.51 12.28
CA LYS A 11 19.04 -13.79 12.15
C LYS A 11 18.75 -14.73 13.33
N ASN A 12 18.60 -14.18 14.53
CA ASN A 12 18.30 -14.94 15.74
C ASN A 12 16.79 -15.22 15.91
N ASN A 13 15.95 -14.82 14.94
CA ASN A 13 14.50 -14.94 14.98
C ASN A 13 13.85 -14.18 16.17
N ASN A 14 14.52 -13.12 16.65
CA ASN A 14 14.02 -12.25 17.72
C ASN A 14 13.09 -11.17 17.14
N ILE A 15 11.94 -11.60 16.62
CA ILE A 15 11.04 -10.73 15.84
C ILE A 15 10.55 -9.52 16.64
N ASP A 16 10.22 -9.67 17.92
CA ASP A 16 9.72 -8.55 18.72
C ASP A 16 10.77 -7.47 18.98
N ASN A 17 12.05 -7.85 19.13
CA ASN A 17 13.15 -6.88 19.22
C ASN A 17 13.40 -6.21 17.87
N ALA A 18 13.39 -6.99 16.79
CA ALA A 18 13.53 -6.45 15.45
C ALA A 18 12.44 -5.41 15.14
N ILE A 19 11.19 -5.66 15.54
CA ILE A 19 10.08 -4.72 15.39
C ILE A 19 10.37 -3.40 16.11
N ARG A 20 10.78 -3.43 17.38
CA ARG A 20 11.13 -2.22 18.14
C ARG A 20 12.22 -1.39 17.46
N ILE A 21 13.24 -2.07 16.93
CA ILE A 21 14.34 -1.41 16.20
C ILE A 21 13.83 -0.77 14.91
N ILE A 22 12.96 -1.45 14.17
CA ILE A 22 12.36 -0.93 12.93
C ILE A 22 11.46 0.27 13.20
N GLU A 23 10.65 0.22 14.26
CA GLU A 23 9.83 1.35 14.72
C GLU A 23 10.72 2.55 15.05
N GLU A 24 11.79 2.34 15.82
CA GLU A 24 12.75 3.40 16.18
C GLU A 24 13.48 3.94 14.93
N PHE A 25 13.76 3.12 13.91
CA PHE A 25 14.29 3.60 12.62
C PHE A 25 13.31 4.50 11.88
N GLY A 26 12.02 4.16 11.88
CA GLY A 26 10.95 4.98 11.28
C GLY A 26 10.80 6.32 11.98
N GLU A 27 10.58 6.28 13.30
CA GLU A 27 10.37 7.48 14.15
C GLU A 27 11.52 8.47 14.05
N ASN A 28 12.77 7.98 13.98
CA ASN A 28 13.95 8.81 13.87
C ASN A 28 14.37 9.13 12.43
N LYS A 29 13.59 8.68 11.42
CA LYS A 29 13.89 8.84 9.99
C LYS A 29 15.32 8.40 9.64
N PHE A 30 15.70 7.20 10.06
CA PHE A 30 17.04 6.67 9.88
C PHE A 30 17.28 6.21 8.43
N TYR A 31 17.59 7.16 7.55
CA TYR A 31 17.75 6.96 6.11
C TYR A 31 18.78 5.88 5.75
N GLU A 32 19.85 5.72 6.54
CA GLU A 32 20.89 4.71 6.30
C GLU A 32 20.36 3.27 6.40
N SER A 33 19.24 3.06 7.10
CA SER A 33 18.58 1.75 7.16
C SER A 33 17.78 1.39 5.91
N LEU A 34 17.46 2.36 5.06
CA LEU A 34 16.50 2.21 3.97
C LEU A 34 16.81 1.05 3.02
N PRO A 35 18.05 0.88 2.49
CA PRO A 35 18.34 -0.25 1.61
C PRO A 35 18.12 -1.61 2.28
N TYR A 36 18.38 -1.69 3.59
CA TYR A 36 18.21 -2.92 4.34
C TYR A 36 16.74 -3.17 4.72
N LEU A 37 15.99 -2.13 5.10
CA LEU A 37 14.56 -2.23 5.36
C LEU A 37 13.78 -2.65 4.11
N ILE A 38 14.07 -2.07 2.94
CA ILE A 38 13.46 -2.49 1.67
C ILE A 38 13.71 -3.97 1.40
N LYS A 39 14.96 -4.43 1.54
CA LYS A 39 15.28 -5.85 1.39
C LYS A 39 14.50 -6.73 2.36
N CYS A 40 14.46 -6.37 3.64
CA CYS A 40 13.70 -7.12 4.65
C CYS A 40 12.20 -7.15 4.35
N PHE A 41 11.64 -6.06 3.82
CA PHE A 41 10.24 -5.95 3.43
C PHE A 41 9.89 -6.91 2.28
N GLU A 42 10.76 -7.00 1.28
CA GLU A 42 10.58 -7.89 0.13
C GLU A 42 10.73 -9.37 0.53
N ASP A 43 11.74 -9.69 1.33
CA ASP A 43 12.11 -11.07 1.70
C ASP A 43 11.19 -11.68 2.77
N THR A 44 10.52 -10.89 3.60
CA THR A 44 9.76 -11.41 4.74
C THR A 44 8.46 -12.12 4.33
N ASN A 45 8.19 -13.26 4.98
CA ASN A 45 6.90 -13.95 4.98
C ASN A 45 6.06 -13.63 6.23
N ASN A 46 6.62 -12.94 7.21
CA ASN A 46 5.92 -12.57 8.43
C ASN A 46 5.15 -11.25 8.22
N HIS A 47 3.82 -11.34 8.18
CA HIS A 47 2.94 -10.18 8.03
C HIS A 47 3.12 -9.08 9.10
N LYS A 48 3.37 -9.42 10.37
CA LYS A 48 3.60 -8.43 11.44
C LYS A 48 4.87 -7.63 11.15
N LEU A 49 5.93 -8.34 10.79
CA LEU A 49 7.21 -7.72 10.42
C LEU A 49 7.06 -6.87 9.15
N ARG A 50 6.38 -7.38 8.11
CA ARG A 50 6.12 -6.63 6.87
C ARG A 50 5.38 -5.32 7.14
N ASN A 51 4.34 -5.37 7.95
CA ASN A 51 3.53 -4.18 8.30
C ASN A 51 4.36 -3.16 9.08
N THR A 52 5.18 -3.62 10.03
CA THR A 52 6.09 -2.74 10.79
C THR A 52 7.08 -2.05 9.86
N ILE A 53 7.69 -2.79 8.93
CA ILE A 53 8.62 -2.21 7.96
C ILE A 53 7.91 -1.22 7.03
N ALA A 54 6.69 -1.53 6.56
CA ALA A 54 5.93 -0.61 5.71
C ALA A 54 5.67 0.74 6.39
N ILE A 55 5.32 0.74 7.68
CA ILE A 55 5.13 1.96 8.46
C ILE A 55 6.45 2.72 8.60
N ALA A 56 7.53 2.04 9.00
CA ALA A 56 8.83 2.70 9.11
C ALA A 56 9.32 3.29 7.78
N LEU A 57 9.08 2.62 6.65
CA LEU A 57 9.39 3.16 5.33
C LEU A 57 8.57 4.42 5.00
N ALA A 58 7.29 4.46 5.37
CA ALA A 58 6.43 5.63 5.23
C ALA A 58 6.90 6.80 6.13
N ASP A 59 7.30 6.51 7.37
CA ASP A 59 7.81 7.52 8.31
C ASP A 59 9.15 8.12 7.84
N ILE A 60 10.03 7.30 7.26
CA ILE A 60 11.27 7.75 6.60
C ILE A 60 10.94 8.64 5.39
N GLY A 61 9.91 8.28 4.62
CA GLY A 61 9.36 9.10 3.54
C GLY A 61 10.22 9.17 2.28
N ASP A 62 11.15 8.22 2.08
CA ASP A 62 11.96 8.15 0.86
C ASP A 62 11.18 7.44 -0.25
N GLN A 63 11.01 8.12 -1.39
CA GLN A 63 10.22 7.66 -2.53
C GLN A 63 10.70 6.32 -3.12
N SER A 64 11.93 5.89 -2.87
CA SER A 64 12.42 4.57 -3.29
C SER A 64 11.66 3.40 -2.64
N ALA A 65 10.96 3.63 -1.52
CA ALA A 65 10.08 2.64 -0.88
C ALA A 65 8.76 2.40 -1.63
N LEU A 66 8.35 3.31 -2.52
CA LEU A 66 7.09 3.21 -3.25
C LEU A 66 7.00 1.92 -4.08
N LYS A 67 8.03 1.65 -4.90
CA LYS A 67 8.00 0.49 -5.80
C LYS A 67 7.94 -0.84 -5.05
N PRO A 68 8.72 -1.07 -3.97
CA PRO A 68 8.54 -2.21 -3.09
C PRO A 68 7.11 -2.35 -2.54
N ILE A 69 6.50 -1.26 -2.03
CA ILE A 69 5.13 -1.29 -1.49
C ILE A 69 4.11 -1.68 -2.56
N ILE A 70 4.21 -1.10 -3.77
CA ILE A 70 3.37 -1.45 -4.92
C ILE A 70 3.53 -2.93 -5.31
N ASN A 71 4.75 -3.46 -5.28
CA ASN A 71 4.99 -4.87 -5.58
C ASN A 71 4.32 -5.76 -4.52
N ALA A 72 4.43 -5.42 -3.24
CA ALA A 72 3.79 -6.15 -2.15
C ALA A 72 2.26 -6.09 -2.20
N LEU A 73 1.67 -4.99 -2.66
CA LEU A 73 0.22 -4.87 -2.90
C LEU A 73 -0.28 -5.79 -4.02
N ASN A 74 0.58 -6.17 -4.96
CA ASN A 74 0.24 -7.12 -6.04
C ASN A 74 0.60 -8.57 -5.70
N ASP A 75 1.46 -8.79 -4.72
CA ASP A 75 1.94 -10.13 -4.36
C ASP A 75 0.81 -11.01 -3.79
N PRO A 76 0.61 -12.24 -4.30
CA PRO A 76 -0.35 -13.19 -3.74
C PRO A 76 -0.15 -13.47 -2.24
N LYS A 77 1.07 -13.38 -1.70
CA LYS A 77 1.37 -13.61 -0.28
C LYS A 77 0.73 -12.61 0.66
N THR A 78 0.24 -11.48 0.14
CA THR A 78 -0.37 -10.40 0.92
C THR A 78 -1.88 -10.37 0.84
N ILE A 79 -2.53 -11.22 0.03
CA ILE A 79 -4.00 -11.23 -0.14
C ILE A 79 -4.70 -11.29 1.23
N GLY A 80 -5.64 -10.37 1.46
CA GLY A 80 -6.40 -10.24 2.70
C GLY A 80 -5.64 -9.59 3.86
N LYS A 81 -4.42 -9.09 3.63
CA LYS A 81 -3.55 -8.47 4.62
C LYS A 81 -2.82 -7.24 4.04
N ARG A 82 -3.49 -6.47 3.17
CA ARG A 82 -2.92 -5.31 2.47
C ARG A 82 -3.25 -3.96 3.13
N GLY A 83 -4.10 -3.91 4.14
CA GLY A 83 -4.54 -2.66 4.79
C GLY A 83 -3.40 -1.73 5.23
N THR A 84 -2.40 -2.24 5.96
CA THR A 84 -1.23 -1.44 6.36
C THR A 84 -0.36 -1.00 5.18
N LEU A 85 -0.31 -1.79 4.11
CA LEU A 85 0.44 -1.43 2.90
C LEU A 85 -0.24 -0.27 2.17
N LEU A 86 -1.58 -0.27 2.12
CA LEU A 86 -2.38 0.82 1.57
C LEU A 86 -2.24 2.08 2.43
N TYR A 87 -2.28 1.95 3.75
CA TYR A 87 -2.00 3.07 4.65
C TYR A 87 -0.62 3.69 4.38
N ALA A 88 0.43 2.86 4.32
CA ALA A 88 1.78 3.31 4.02
C ALA A 88 1.88 3.95 2.63
N LEU A 89 1.17 3.41 1.63
CA LEU A 89 1.14 3.96 0.28
C LEU A 89 0.73 5.44 0.25
N GLY A 90 -0.20 5.84 1.14
CA GLY A 90 -0.70 7.21 1.27
C GLY A 90 0.35 8.29 1.54
N PHE A 91 1.57 7.90 1.94
CA PHE A 91 2.68 8.82 2.23
C PHE A 91 3.60 9.06 1.01
N PHE A 92 3.31 8.45 -0.13
CA PHE A 92 4.11 8.53 -1.36
C PHE A 92 3.31 9.14 -2.51
N ASP A 93 3.98 9.54 -3.59
CA ASP A 93 3.28 9.85 -4.85
C ASP A 93 2.85 8.54 -5.54
N TYR A 94 1.66 8.06 -5.20
CA TYR A 94 1.04 6.85 -5.75
C TYR A 94 0.07 7.13 -6.91
N SER A 95 -0.05 8.38 -7.35
CA SER A 95 -0.99 8.78 -8.40
C SER A 95 -0.85 7.99 -9.71
N PRO A 96 0.33 7.49 -10.13
CA PRO A 96 0.43 6.63 -11.32
C PRO A 96 -0.19 5.23 -11.16
N TYR A 97 -0.62 4.85 -9.94
CA TYR A 97 -1.09 3.51 -9.59
C TYR A 97 -2.61 3.44 -9.34
N ILE A 98 -3.39 4.34 -9.94
CA ILE A 98 -4.87 4.34 -9.84
C ILE A 98 -5.49 3.01 -10.29
N GLU A 99 -4.91 2.38 -11.31
CA GLU A 99 -5.38 1.08 -11.78
C GLU A 99 -5.26 -0.01 -10.69
N LEU A 100 -4.17 0.02 -9.91
CA LEU A 100 -3.97 -0.89 -8.78
C LEU A 100 -5.04 -0.66 -7.71
N LEU A 101 -5.27 0.60 -7.32
CA LEU A 101 -6.29 0.95 -6.33
C LEU A 101 -7.69 0.52 -6.80
N THR A 102 -8.01 0.73 -8.07
CA THR A 102 -9.26 0.28 -8.69
C THR A 102 -9.42 -1.24 -8.60
N ASN A 103 -8.38 -2.01 -8.91
CA ASN A 103 -8.42 -3.47 -8.80
C ASN A 103 -8.64 -3.92 -7.34
N LEU A 104 -8.07 -3.20 -6.36
CA LEU A 104 -8.25 -3.49 -4.94
C LEU A 104 -9.62 -3.08 -4.40
N ILE A 105 -10.25 -2.03 -4.95
CA ILE A 105 -11.66 -1.68 -4.68
C ILE A 105 -12.60 -2.81 -5.13
N ILE A 106 -12.35 -3.38 -6.31
CA ILE A 106 -13.20 -4.43 -6.89
C ILE A 106 -13.02 -5.76 -6.15
N SER A 107 -11.78 -6.16 -5.90
CA SER A 107 -11.43 -7.53 -5.49
C SER A 107 -10.97 -7.68 -4.04
N GLY A 108 -10.64 -6.57 -3.37
CA GLY A 108 -10.18 -6.58 -1.99
C GLY A 108 -11.27 -6.97 -1.00
N ASN A 109 -10.83 -7.30 0.22
CA ASN A 109 -11.73 -7.40 1.36
C ASN A 109 -12.30 -6.01 1.74
N PHE A 110 -13.16 -5.95 2.75
CA PHE A 110 -13.79 -4.68 3.16
C PHE A 110 -12.77 -3.58 3.49
N GLU A 111 -11.74 -3.90 4.26
CA GLU A 111 -10.69 -2.96 4.64
C GLU A 111 -9.89 -2.49 3.41
N GLU A 112 -9.44 -3.42 2.58
CA GLU A 112 -8.63 -3.14 1.38
C GLU A 112 -9.42 -2.29 0.38
N SER A 113 -10.71 -2.56 0.21
CA SER A 113 -11.59 -1.81 -0.69
C SER A 113 -11.79 -0.38 -0.19
N ARG A 114 -12.14 -0.19 1.09
CA ARG A 114 -12.36 1.15 1.66
C ARG A 114 -11.09 1.98 1.69
N GLN A 115 -9.95 1.40 2.06
CA GLN A 115 -8.68 2.12 2.07
C GLN A 115 -8.25 2.53 0.66
N SER A 116 -8.42 1.65 -0.32
CA SER A 116 -8.12 1.99 -1.72
C SER A 116 -9.00 3.11 -2.24
N LEU A 117 -10.28 3.15 -1.83
CA LEU A 117 -11.18 4.24 -2.17
C LEU A 117 -10.74 5.57 -1.53
N SER A 118 -10.41 5.57 -0.24
CA SER A 118 -9.90 6.75 0.46
C SER A 118 -8.61 7.30 -0.15
N LEU A 119 -7.74 6.42 -0.67
CA LEU A 119 -6.55 6.85 -1.40
C LEU A 119 -6.90 7.53 -2.74
N LEU A 120 -7.92 7.06 -3.46
CA LEU A 120 -8.41 7.73 -4.68
C LEU A 120 -9.03 9.09 -4.37
N GLU A 121 -9.82 9.20 -3.30
CA GLU A 121 -10.41 10.47 -2.85
C GLU A 121 -9.35 11.51 -2.48
N ALA A 122 -8.20 11.07 -1.96
CA ALA A 122 -7.11 11.93 -1.56
C ALA A 122 -6.23 12.41 -2.73
N ILE A 123 -6.42 11.90 -3.95
CA ILE A 123 -5.70 12.39 -5.14
C ILE A 123 -6.23 13.77 -5.51
N ASP A 124 -5.34 14.77 -5.49
CA ASP A 124 -5.67 16.17 -5.77
C ASP A 124 -5.14 16.67 -7.13
N ILE A 125 -4.61 15.77 -7.94
CA ILE A 125 -4.13 16.06 -9.30
C ILE A 125 -5.10 15.55 -10.36
N ASN A 126 -5.02 16.15 -11.55
CA ASN A 126 -5.81 15.73 -12.70
C ASN A 126 -5.20 14.50 -13.34
N ILE A 127 -6.04 13.52 -13.64
CA ILE A 127 -5.65 12.24 -14.24
C ILE A 127 -6.19 12.18 -15.66
N GLU A 128 -5.42 11.58 -16.55
CA GLU A 128 -5.81 11.41 -17.95
C GLU A 128 -7.17 10.72 -18.07
N HIS A 129 -8.06 11.29 -18.89
CA HIS A 129 -9.41 10.77 -19.11
C HIS A 129 -9.41 9.30 -19.53
N GLU A 130 -8.42 8.89 -20.33
CA GLU A 130 -8.28 7.50 -20.80
C GLU A 130 -8.09 6.53 -19.63
N VAL A 131 -7.21 6.87 -18.68
CA VAL A 131 -6.95 6.04 -17.47
C VAL A 131 -8.22 5.91 -16.62
N ILE A 132 -8.93 7.02 -16.42
CA ILE A 132 -10.18 7.01 -15.64
C ILE A 132 -11.27 6.21 -16.36
N ASP A 133 -11.44 6.41 -17.67
CA ASP A 133 -12.41 5.66 -18.47
C ASP A 133 -12.16 4.14 -18.40
N GLU A 134 -10.90 3.71 -18.44
CA GLU A 134 -10.53 2.30 -18.26
C GLU A 134 -10.89 1.77 -16.87
N CYS A 135 -10.61 2.54 -15.82
CA CYS A 135 -10.95 2.17 -14.44
C CYS A 135 -12.47 2.07 -14.23
N THR A 136 -13.23 3.07 -14.69
CA THR A 136 -14.71 3.08 -14.65
C THR A 136 -15.29 1.91 -15.45
N LYS A 137 -14.73 1.56 -16.61
CA LYS A 137 -15.16 0.39 -17.40
C LYS A 137 -14.94 -0.92 -16.64
N LYS A 138 -13.82 -1.07 -15.91
CA LYS A 138 -13.56 -2.26 -15.09
C LYS A 138 -14.59 -2.40 -13.97
N ILE A 139 -14.85 -1.34 -13.23
CA ILE A 139 -15.87 -1.35 -12.17
C ILE A 139 -17.24 -1.73 -12.73
N ASN A 140 -17.66 -1.12 -13.85
CA ASN A 140 -18.94 -1.41 -14.51
C ASN A 140 -19.07 -2.86 -15.02
N LYS A 141 -17.95 -3.51 -15.33
CA LYS A 141 -17.96 -4.93 -15.75
C LYS A 141 -18.24 -5.85 -14.56
N ASP A 142 -17.67 -5.54 -13.40
CA ASP A 142 -17.77 -6.39 -12.21
C ASP A 142 -18.96 -6.02 -11.31
N ILE A 143 -19.52 -4.81 -11.40
CA ILE A 143 -20.68 -4.38 -10.60
C ILE A 143 -21.89 -5.31 -10.78
N LYS A 144 -22.09 -5.84 -12.00
CA LYS A 144 -23.17 -6.77 -12.33
C LYS A 144 -23.06 -8.12 -11.61
N ARG A 145 -21.88 -8.43 -11.05
CA ARG A 145 -21.58 -9.69 -10.36
C ARG A 145 -21.53 -9.51 -8.84
N GLN A 146 -21.59 -8.27 -8.35
CA GLN A 146 -21.39 -7.91 -6.95
C GLN A 146 -22.59 -7.12 -6.43
N GLU A 147 -23.76 -7.76 -6.38
CA GLU A 147 -25.03 -7.11 -5.99
C GLU A 147 -24.92 -6.38 -4.64
N GLU A 148 -24.18 -6.94 -3.69
CA GLU A 148 -23.98 -6.36 -2.35
C GLU A 148 -23.03 -5.15 -2.32
N LYS A 149 -22.24 -4.92 -3.38
CA LYS A 149 -21.28 -3.80 -3.46
C LYS A 149 -21.68 -2.72 -4.45
N ILE A 150 -22.88 -2.79 -5.06
CA ILE A 150 -23.29 -1.85 -6.13
C ILE A 150 -23.12 -0.39 -5.70
N GLU A 151 -23.69 -0.01 -4.55
CA GLU A 151 -23.63 1.38 -4.05
C GLU A 151 -22.18 1.85 -3.86
N PHE A 152 -21.35 1.01 -3.23
CA PHE A 152 -19.93 1.29 -3.02
C PHE A 152 -19.14 1.40 -4.33
N LEU A 153 -19.46 0.57 -5.32
CA LEU A 153 -18.80 0.62 -6.63
C LEU A 153 -19.24 1.83 -7.46
N LEU A 154 -20.48 2.31 -7.28
CA LEU A 154 -20.94 3.58 -7.87
C LEU A 154 -20.22 4.78 -7.22
N GLU A 155 -20.09 4.80 -5.89
CA GLU A 155 -19.28 5.79 -5.16
C GLU A 155 -17.85 5.87 -5.72
N ALA A 156 -17.21 4.71 -5.96
CA ALA A 156 -15.89 4.65 -6.56
C ALA A 156 -15.83 5.21 -7.99
N ILE A 157 -16.88 5.01 -8.80
CA ILE A 157 -16.97 5.61 -10.13
C ILE A 157 -17.08 7.14 -10.01
N ASP A 158 -17.94 7.65 -9.13
CA ASP A 158 -18.13 9.09 -8.95
C ASP A 158 -16.81 9.78 -8.54
N ILE A 159 -16.04 9.15 -7.65
CA ILE A 159 -14.72 9.63 -7.22
C ILE A 159 -13.74 9.64 -8.40
N LEU A 160 -13.65 8.53 -9.14
CA LEU A 160 -12.79 8.42 -10.33
C LEU A 160 -13.11 9.51 -11.37
N GLU A 161 -14.38 9.70 -11.69
CA GLU A 161 -14.83 10.73 -12.64
C GLU A 161 -14.47 12.16 -12.17
N SER A 162 -14.44 12.40 -10.86
CA SER A 162 -14.04 13.68 -10.29
C SER A 162 -12.55 14.04 -10.50
N LEU A 163 -11.71 13.05 -10.86
CA LEU A 163 -10.28 13.22 -11.13
C LEU A 163 -9.96 13.64 -12.58
N LYS A 164 -10.94 13.65 -13.49
CA LYS A 164 -10.77 14.03 -14.92
C LYS A 164 -10.63 15.54 -15.18
N LYS A 165 -10.32 16.35 -14.17
CA LYS A 165 -10.44 17.82 -14.28
C LYS A 165 -9.49 18.46 -15.30
#